data_AF-A0A1C3MWE0-F1
#
_entry.id   AF-A0A1C3MWE0-F1
#
_cell.length_a   1.000
_cell.length_b   1.000
_cell.length_c   1.000
_cell.angle_alpha   90.00
_cell.angle_beta   90.00
_cell.angle_gamma   90.00
#
_symmetry.space_group_name_H-M   'P 1'
#
loop_
_entity.id
_entity.type
_entity.pdbx_description
1 polymer ?
#
loop_
_entity_poly.entity_id
_entity_poly.type
_entity_poly.pdbx_seq_one_letter_code
_entity_poly.pdbx_strand_id
1 'polypeptide(L)'
;MRALFRRGRRSVVGPTCYRSAAYHPLRPWQVRERRFGSTPVGRRGLDPQEVGEFLDRVAGDLAAVYDALARSRRETERVKDALRRWQSEQARVRNERGYGR
;
A
#
# COMPACT_ATOMS: atom_id res chain seq x y z
N MET A 1 45.57 2.45 -7.04
CA MET A 1 44.45 2.49 -7.99
C MET A 1 43.54 1.28 -7.81
N ARG A 2 42.29 1.48 -7.37
CA ARG A 2 41.06 0.77 -7.81
C ARG A 2 39.93 1.12 -6.85
N ALA A 3 39.22 2.20 -7.21
CA ALA A 3 37.97 2.60 -6.59
C ALA A 3 36.91 1.55 -6.93
N LEU A 4 36.40 0.85 -5.92
CA LEU A 4 35.20 0.03 -6.06
C LEU A 4 34.00 0.98 -5.97
N PHE A 5 33.51 1.37 -7.15
CA PHE A 5 32.25 2.05 -7.33
C PHE A 5 31.11 1.21 -6.72
N ARG A 6 30.69 1.56 -5.50
CA ARG A 6 29.46 1.06 -4.89
C ARG A 6 28.28 1.64 -5.69
N ARG A 7 27.85 0.88 -6.69
CA ARG A 7 26.69 1.12 -7.53
C ARG A 7 25.48 1.43 -6.65
N GLY A 8 24.91 2.61 -6.87
CA GLY A 8 23.80 3.15 -6.12
C GLY A 8 22.58 2.23 -6.11
N ARG A 9 22.15 1.87 -4.91
CA ARG A 9 20.73 1.70 -4.64
C ARG A 9 20.12 3.09 -4.54
N ARG A 10 19.78 3.69 -5.68
CA ARG A 10 18.73 4.70 -5.71
C ARG A 10 17.48 4.02 -5.17
N SER A 11 17.10 4.34 -3.95
CA SER A 11 15.74 4.14 -3.45
C SER A 11 14.80 4.97 -4.33
N VAL A 12 14.48 4.44 -5.51
CA VAL A 12 13.37 4.94 -6.32
C VAL A 12 12.13 4.48 -5.58
N VAL A 13 11.23 5.42 -5.25
CA VAL A 13 10.08 5.27 -4.33
C VAL A 13 10.43 5.50 -2.85
N GLY A 14 11.11 6.62 -2.59
CA GLY A 14 10.84 7.40 -1.38
C GLY A 14 9.51 8.16 -1.58
N PRO A 15 8.71 8.38 -0.52
CA PRO A 15 7.34 8.84 -0.66
C PRO A 15 7.35 10.29 -1.15
N THR A 16 6.64 10.55 -2.24
CA THR A 16 6.09 11.87 -2.50
C THR A 16 5.29 12.27 -1.26
N CYS A 17 5.19 13.56 -0.98
CA CYS A 17 4.56 14.23 0.17
C CYS A 17 3.21 13.69 0.74
N TYR A 18 2.62 12.64 0.16
CA TYR A 18 1.47 11.88 0.63
C TYR A 18 1.71 11.04 1.92
N ARG A 19 2.96 10.87 2.36
CA ARG A 19 3.31 9.98 3.49
C ARG A 19 3.52 10.72 4.82
N SER A 20 2.80 11.81 5.05
CA SER A 20 2.62 12.29 6.41
C SER A 20 1.62 11.35 7.10
N ALA A 21 1.96 10.83 8.27
CA ALA A 21 1.05 9.97 9.06
C ALA A 21 -0.29 10.68 9.40
N ALA A 22 -0.33 12.01 9.25
CA ALA A 22 -1.52 12.83 9.36
C ALA A 22 -2.47 12.70 8.15
N TYR A 23 -1.97 12.41 6.94
CA TYR A 23 -2.81 12.22 5.76
C TYR A 23 -3.22 10.76 5.64
N HIS A 24 -4.47 10.51 6.01
CA HIS A 24 -5.07 9.20 5.82
C HIS A 24 -5.28 8.98 4.32
N PRO A 25 -4.80 7.85 3.77
CA PRO A 25 -4.99 7.56 2.36
C PRO A 25 -6.48 7.57 1.98
N LEU A 26 -6.82 8.28 0.89
CA LEU A 26 -8.19 8.37 0.41
C LEU A 26 -8.74 6.97 0.12
N ARG A 27 -9.97 6.72 0.60
CA ARG A 27 -10.72 5.51 0.26
C ARG A 27 -11.53 5.73 -1.02
N PRO A 28 -11.76 4.67 -1.82
CA PRO A 28 -12.56 4.77 -3.05
C PRO A 28 -13.93 5.44 -2.84
N TRP A 29 -14.65 5.09 -1.76
CA TRP A 29 -15.96 5.68 -1.45
C TRP A 29 -15.87 7.17 -1.13
N GLN A 30 -14.79 7.62 -0.46
CA GLN A 30 -14.57 9.05 -0.17
C GLN A 30 -14.35 9.88 -1.44
N VAL A 31 -13.80 9.26 -2.49
CA VAL A 31 -13.61 9.91 -3.79
C VAL A 31 -14.93 10.04 -4.53
N ARG A 32 -15.75 8.97 -4.54
CA ARG A 32 -17.10 8.98 -5.17
C ARG A 32 -18.04 9.98 -4.53
N GLU A 33 -18.00 10.10 -3.21
CA GLU A 33 -18.90 10.97 -2.44
C GLU A 33 -18.40 12.41 -2.35
N ARG A 34 -17.25 12.74 -2.95
CA ARG A 34 -16.68 14.07 -2.87
C ARG A 34 -17.54 15.07 -3.63
N ARG A 35 -18.15 15.99 -2.88
CA ARG A 35 -18.85 17.15 -3.44
C ARG A 35 -17.93 18.35 -3.52
N PHE A 36 -17.91 19.01 -4.68
CA PHE A 36 -17.26 20.31 -4.87
C PHE A 36 -18.28 21.43 -4.73
N GLY A 37 -17.85 22.57 -4.22
CA GLY A 37 -18.70 23.77 -4.16
C GLY A 37 -18.93 24.34 -5.56
N SER A 38 -20.09 24.97 -5.76
CA SER A 38 -20.38 25.70 -6.99
C SER A 38 -19.40 26.86 -7.19
N THR A 39 -19.08 27.14 -8.45
CA THR A 39 -18.19 28.25 -8.79
C THR A 39 -18.91 29.59 -8.53
N PRO A 40 -18.22 30.63 -8.02
CA PRO A 40 -18.82 31.95 -7.84
C PRO A 40 -19.40 32.53 -9.13
N VAL A 41 -20.47 33.32 -9.00
CA VAL A 41 -21.14 33.97 -10.13
C VAL A 41 -20.14 34.78 -10.96
N GLY A 42 -20.18 34.63 -12.28
CA GLY A 42 -19.29 35.32 -13.23
C GLY A 42 -17.98 34.58 -13.54
N ARG A 43 -17.73 33.40 -12.96
CA ARG A 43 -16.60 32.53 -13.31
C ARG A 43 -17.09 31.23 -13.96
N ARG A 44 -16.33 30.73 -14.93
CA ARG A 44 -16.58 29.40 -15.51
C ARG A 44 -16.01 28.32 -14.59
N GLY A 45 -16.84 27.33 -14.26
CA GLY A 45 -16.45 26.12 -13.54
C GLY A 45 -16.27 24.92 -14.48
N LEU A 46 -15.79 23.81 -13.93
CA LEU A 46 -15.82 22.51 -14.61
C LEU A 46 -17.25 21.98 -14.67
N ASP A 47 -17.55 21.16 -15.67
CA ASP A 47 -18.82 20.45 -15.76
C ASP A 47 -18.93 19.44 -14.60
N PRO A 48 -19.95 19.57 -13.72
CA PRO A 48 -20.16 18.61 -12.64
C PRO A 48 -20.27 17.16 -13.10
N GLN A 49 -20.81 16.91 -14.30
CA GLN A 49 -20.96 15.57 -14.84
C GLN A 49 -19.60 14.97 -15.22
N GLU A 50 -18.79 15.71 -15.98
CA GLU A 50 -17.44 15.27 -16.38
C GLU A 50 -16.56 15.00 -15.15
N VAL A 51 -16.65 15.88 -14.14
CA VAL A 51 -15.95 15.69 -12.87
C VAL A 51 -16.43 14.42 -12.15
N GLY A 52 -17.74 14.16 -12.14
CA GLY A 52 -18.32 12.95 -11.56
C GLY A 52 -17.79 11.67 -12.23
N GLU A 53 -17.83 11.62 -13.56
CA GLU A 53 -17.33 10.48 -14.34
C GLU A 53 -15.83 10.23 -14.13
N PHE A 54 -15.04 11.30 -14.02
CA PHE A 54 -13.62 11.21 -13.70
C PHE A 54 -13.40 10.66 -12.28
N LEU A 55 -14.13 11.16 -11.28
CA LEU A 55 -14.03 10.68 -9.90
C LEU A 55 -14.42 9.20 -9.78
N ASP A 56 -15.43 8.75 -10.52
CA ASP A 56 -15.82 7.34 -10.53
C ASP A 56 -14.72 6.43 -11.08
N ARG A 57 -14.04 6.86 -12.15
CA ARG A 57 -12.87 6.15 -12.70
C ARG A 57 -11.73 6.10 -11.69
N VAL A 58 -11.37 7.24 -11.09
CA VAL A 58 -10.32 7.31 -10.07
C VAL A 58 -10.63 6.43 -8.86
N ALA A 59 -11.90 6.42 -8.42
CA ALA A 59 -12.32 5.54 -7.34
C ALA A 59 -12.21 4.06 -7.71
N GLY A 60 -12.53 3.69 -8.96
CA GLY A 60 -12.32 2.35 -9.49
C GLY A 60 -10.85 1.93 -9.45
N ASP A 61 -9.95 2.79 -9.93
CA ASP A 61 -8.50 2.53 -9.92
C ASP A 61 -7.97 2.38 -8.49
N LEU A 62 -8.40 3.25 -7.57
CA LEU A 62 -8.03 3.15 -6.16
C LEU A 62 -8.50 1.83 -5.54
N ALA A 63 -9.72 1.38 -5.87
CA ALA A 63 -10.23 0.10 -5.39
C ALA A 63 -9.35 -1.06 -5.87
N ALA A 64 -9.00 -1.08 -7.17
CA ALA A 64 -8.13 -2.10 -7.74
C ALA A 64 -6.74 -2.14 -7.08
N VAL A 65 -6.15 -0.97 -6.79
CA VAL A 65 -4.86 -0.86 -6.09
C VAL A 65 -4.94 -1.39 -4.66
N TYR A 66 -5.98 -1.02 -3.91
CA TYR A 66 -6.15 -1.52 -2.54
C TYR A 66 -6.40 -3.03 -2.50
N ASP A 67 -7.14 -3.58 -3.45
CA ASP A 67 -7.34 -5.02 -3.57
C ASP A 67 -6.05 -5.77 -3.86
N ALA A 68 -5.22 -5.23 -4.77
CA ALA A 68 -3.90 -5.78 -5.06
C ALA A 68 -2.98 -5.74 -3.83
N LEU A 69 -2.99 -4.63 -3.08
CA LEU A 69 -2.24 -4.51 -1.83
C LEU A 69 -2.73 -5.52 -0.77
N ALA A 70 -4.04 -5.70 -0.64
CA ALA A 70 -4.63 -6.66 0.28
C ALA A 70 -4.24 -8.10 -0.08
N ARG A 71 -4.20 -8.44 -1.37
CA ARG A 71 -3.70 -9.74 -1.86
C ARG A 71 -2.23 -9.95 -1.47
N SER A 72 -1.37 -8.98 -1.79
CA SER A 72 0.06 -9.05 -1.47
C SER A 72 0.29 -9.22 0.04
N ARG A 73 -0.44 -8.48 0.88
CA ARG A 73 -0.34 -8.63 2.33
C ARG A 73 -0.73 -10.03 2.79
N ARG A 74 -1.83 -10.60 2.28
CA ARG A 74 -2.23 -11.97 2.61
C ARG A 74 -1.18 -13.00 2.22
N GLU A 75 -0.53 -12.83 1.07
CA GLU A 75 0.57 -13.70 0.66
C GLU A 75 1.75 -13.60 1.63
N THR A 76 2.13 -12.38 2.03
CA THR A 76 3.23 -12.21 3.00
C THR A 76 2.91 -12.80 4.36
N GLU A 77 1.67 -12.68 4.84
CA GLU A 77 1.28 -13.28 6.13
C GLU A 77 1.29 -14.81 6.05
N ARG A 78 0.84 -15.41 4.94
CA ARG A 78 0.95 -16.88 4.74
C ARG A 78 2.39 -17.38 4.78
N VAL A 79 3.31 -16.65 4.14
CA VAL A 79 4.74 -16.99 4.15
C VAL A 79 5.30 -16.89 5.57
N LYS A 80 4.97 -15.82 6.30
CA LYS A 80 5.39 -15.65 7.70
C LYS A 80 4.83 -16.74 8.61
N ASP A 81 3.58 -17.12 8.42
CA ASP A 81 2.94 -18.18 9.20
C ASP A 81 3.58 -19.54 8.94
N ALA A 82 3.88 -19.85 7.68
CA ALA A 82 4.60 -21.07 7.32
C ALA A 82 5.99 -21.10 7.96
N LEU A 83 6.72 -19.97 7.90
CA LEU A 83 8.03 -19.85 8.53
C LEU A 83 7.95 -20.00 10.05
N ARG A 84 6.96 -19.38 10.69
CA ARG A 84 6.75 -19.46 12.14
C ARG A 84 6.47 -20.91 12.56
N ARG A 85 5.59 -21.62 11.85
CA ARG A 85 5.29 -23.04 12.13
C ARG A 85 6.55 -23.91 12.04
N TRP A 86 7.30 -23.77 10.95
CA TRP A 86 8.56 -24.50 10.78
C TRP A 86 9.57 -24.19 11.91
N GLN A 87 9.73 -22.90 12.28
CA GLN A 87 10.61 -22.52 13.39
C GLN A 87 10.20 -23.15 14.72
N SER A 88 8.90 -23.21 15.01
CA SER A 88 8.37 -23.87 16.21
C SER A 88 8.64 -25.37 16.21
N GLU A 89 8.46 -26.06 15.08
CA GLU A 89 8.76 -27.48 14.95
C GLU A 89 10.26 -27.76 15.15
N GLN A 90 11.14 -26.94 14.56
CA GLN A 90 12.58 -27.07 14.75
C GLN A 90 13.03 -26.82 16.20
N ALA A 91 12.39 -25.86 16.89
CA ALA A 91 12.65 -25.61 18.31
C ALA A 91 12.24 -26.80 19.19
N ARG A 92 11.10 -27.45 18.88
CA ARG A 92 10.65 -28.66 19.58
C ARG A 92 11.62 -29.82 19.38
N VAL A 93 11.99 -30.11 18.13
CA VAL A 93 12.96 -31.17 17.81
C VAL A 93 14.32 -30.92 18.47
N ARG A 94 14.77 -29.65 18.54
CA ARG A 94 15.99 -29.27 19.26
C ARG A 94 15.87 -29.53 20.76
N ASN A 95 14.76 -29.13 21.38
CA ASN A 95 14.54 -29.33 22.81
C ASN A 95 14.47 -30.82 23.16
N GLU A 96 13.76 -31.63 22.38
CA GLU A 96 13.66 -33.08 22.58
C GLU A 96 15.02 -33.78 22.53
N ARG A 97 15.92 -33.36 21.63
CA ARG A 97 17.31 -33.85 21.58
C ARG A 97 18.16 -33.42 22.78
N GLY A 98 17.80 -32.32 23.45
CA GLY A 98 18.50 -31.80 24.63
C GLY A 98 18.10 -32.49 25.95
N TYR A 99 16.89 -33.03 26.05
CA TYR A 99 16.40 -33.76 27.23
C TYR A 99 16.82 -35.24 27.28
N GLY A 100 17.38 -35.78 26.20
CA GLY A 100 17.83 -37.18 26.09
C GLY A 100 19.28 -37.43 26.50
N ARG A 101 19.92 -36.54 27.28
CA ARG A 101 21.31 -36.67 27.75
C ARG A 101 21.41 -36.57 29.26
#